data_AF-A0A084ZGX6-F1
#
_entry.id   AF-A0A084ZGX6-F1
#
_cell.length_a   1.000
_cell.length_b   1.000
_cell.length_c   1.000
_cell.angle_alpha   90.00
_cell.angle_beta   90.00
_cell.angle_gamma   90.00
#
_symmetry.space_group_name_H-M   'P 1'
#
loop_
_entity.id
_entity.type
_entity.pdbx_description
1 polymer ?
#
loop_
_entity_poly.entity_id
_entity_poly.type
_entity_poly.pdbx_seq_one_letter_code
_entity_poly.pdbx_strand_id
1 'polypeptide(L)'
;TGLNRYASRMEQFGAKIRASREMAEIWAAKLGSAPTSDVGKLLLEFVKTLAFETSMSLSEGDVVEPKALGQLALVAHRLESAAMVSHKREKEILQEFAREAAEKAEIIATKAGLSSESAAVIRREIMGIAS
;
A
#
# COMPACT_ATOMS: atom_id res chain seq x y z
N THR A 1 -35.60 29.58 13.59
CA THR A 1 -34.60 28.49 13.78
C THR A 1 -33.91 28.00 12.50
N GLY A 2 -34.00 28.71 11.37
CA GLY A 2 -33.26 28.35 10.13
C GLY A 2 -31.77 28.72 10.12
N LEU A 3 -31.38 29.80 10.81
CA LEU A 3 -29.99 30.27 10.88
C LEU A 3 -29.06 29.26 11.57
N ASN A 4 -29.53 28.58 12.62
CA ASN A 4 -28.75 27.57 13.34
C ASN A 4 -28.50 26.31 12.47
N ARG A 5 -29.54 25.81 11.77
CA ARG A 5 -29.38 24.67 10.86
C ARG A 5 -28.51 25.00 9.64
N TYR A 6 -28.61 26.22 9.13
CA TYR A 6 -27.75 26.70 8.04
C TYR A 6 -26.28 26.82 8.50
N ALA A 7 -26.03 27.38 9.68
CA ALA A 7 -24.69 27.47 10.26
C ALA A 7 -24.05 26.08 10.45
N SER A 8 -24.76 25.12 11.05
CA SER A 8 -24.25 23.74 11.22
C SER A 8 -24.00 23.05 9.87
N ARG A 9 -24.85 23.29 8.86
CA ARG A 9 -24.66 22.72 7.52
C ARG A 9 -23.43 23.32 6.83
N MET A 10 -23.23 24.61 6.95
CA MET A 10 -22.06 25.31 6.41
C MET A 10 -20.77 24.88 7.12
N GLU A 11 -20.82 24.64 8.42
CA GLU A 11 -19.70 24.10 9.19
C GLU A 11 -19.33 22.69 8.71
N GLN A 12 -20.30 21.79 8.56
CA GLN A 12 -20.08 20.44 8.02
C GLN A 12 -19.51 20.45 6.61
N PHE A 13 -20.02 21.34 5.73
CA PHE A 13 -19.47 21.51 4.39
C PHE A 13 -18.03 22.05 4.43
N GLY A 14 -17.76 23.04 5.28
CA GLY A 14 -16.42 23.57 5.48
C GLY A 14 -15.43 22.53 6.00
N ALA A 15 -15.87 21.67 6.93
CA ALA A 15 -15.07 20.56 7.44
C ALA A 15 -14.71 19.56 6.34
N LYS A 16 -15.67 19.17 5.49
CA LYS A 16 -15.41 18.30 4.34
C LYS A 16 -14.41 18.91 3.36
N ILE A 17 -14.52 20.20 3.06
CA ILE A 17 -13.60 20.90 2.16
C ILE A 17 -12.18 20.92 2.72
N ARG A 18 -12.01 21.16 4.03
CA ARG A 18 -10.69 21.12 4.68
C ARG A 18 -10.07 19.72 4.62
N ALA A 19 -10.84 18.69 4.96
CA ALA A 19 -10.38 17.30 4.88
C ALA A 19 -10.00 16.91 3.44
N SER A 20 -10.77 17.32 2.43
CA SER A 20 -10.41 17.08 1.03
C SER A 20 -9.13 17.79 0.60
N ARG A 21 -8.86 19.00 1.11
CA ARG A 21 -7.62 19.75 0.83
C ARG A 21 -6.41 19.12 1.50
N GLU A 22 -6.51 18.74 2.78
CA GLU A 22 -5.44 18.01 3.47
C GLU A 22 -5.12 16.70 2.75
N MET A 23 -6.15 15.96 2.31
CA MET A 23 -5.91 14.78 1.50
C MET A 23 -5.22 15.13 0.20
N ALA A 24 -5.69 16.12 -0.56
CA ALA A 24 -5.05 16.53 -1.80
C ALA A 24 -3.57 16.93 -1.62
N GLU A 25 -3.22 17.59 -0.52
CA GLU A 25 -1.82 17.92 -0.18
C GLU A 25 -0.99 16.67 0.14
N ILE A 26 -1.55 15.73 0.93
CA ILE A 26 -0.89 14.43 1.19
C ILE A 26 -0.68 13.67 -0.12
N TRP A 27 -1.67 13.66 -1.01
CA TRP A 27 -1.57 13.04 -2.33
C TRP A 27 -0.52 13.73 -3.20
N ALA A 28 -0.48 15.06 -3.25
CA ALA A 28 0.50 15.82 -4.03
C ALA A 28 1.92 15.60 -3.51
N ALA A 29 2.12 15.64 -2.19
CA ALA A 29 3.42 15.39 -1.56
C ALA A 29 3.95 13.98 -1.87
N LYS A 30 3.07 12.97 -1.87
CA LYS A 30 3.46 11.58 -2.03
C LYS A 30 3.54 11.12 -3.47
N LEU A 31 2.70 11.62 -4.36
CA LEU A 31 2.82 11.37 -5.81
C LEU A 31 4.06 12.05 -6.41
N GLY A 32 4.53 13.16 -5.82
CA GLY A 32 5.70 13.89 -6.31
C GLY A 32 7.06 13.37 -5.84
N SER A 33 7.11 12.57 -4.76
CA SER A 33 8.39 12.19 -4.12
C SER A 33 8.50 10.74 -3.63
N ALA A 34 7.39 10.00 -3.55
CA ALA A 34 7.39 8.64 -3.03
C ALA A 34 7.40 7.59 -4.15
N PRO A 35 8.07 6.44 -3.96
CA PRO A 35 7.89 5.27 -4.81
C PRO A 35 6.40 4.94 -4.99
N THR A 36 6.02 4.49 -6.20
CA THR A 36 4.62 4.20 -6.56
C THR A 36 3.97 3.16 -5.62
N SER A 37 4.79 2.28 -5.02
CA SER A 37 4.37 1.33 -3.98
C SER A 37 3.85 2.00 -2.72
N ASP A 38 4.44 3.13 -2.33
CA ASP A 38 4.17 3.78 -1.05
C ASP A 38 2.87 4.57 -1.12
N VAL A 39 2.60 5.21 -2.28
CA VAL A 39 1.31 5.83 -2.59
C VAL A 39 0.18 4.80 -2.54
N GLY A 40 0.39 3.60 -3.10
CA GLY A 40 -0.57 2.50 -3.03
C GLY A 40 -0.83 2.02 -1.60
N LYS A 41 0.21 1.82 -0.79
CA LYS A 41 0.11 1.43 0.62
C LYS A 41 -0.71 2.44 1.42
N LEU A 42 -0.54 3.74 1.17
CA LEU A 42 -1.28 4.78 1.88
C LEU A 42 -2.73 4.92 1.47
N LEU A 43 -3.03 4.71 0.18
CA LEU A 43 -4.41 4.60 -0.26
C LEU A 43 -5.13 3.47 0.48
N LEU A 44 -4.45 2.32 0.62
CA LEU A 44 -5.00 1.19 1.36
C LEU A 44 -5.28 1.55 2.82
N GLU A 45 -4.35 2.21 3.52
CA GLU A 45 -4.55 2.66 4.90
C GLU A 45 -5.69 3.68 5.03
N PHE A 46 -5.83 4.58 4.06
CA PHE A 46 -6.94 5.54 4.03
C PHE A 46 -8.29 4.84 3.88
N VAL A 47 -8.40 3.87 2.96
CA VAL A 47 -9.66 3.13 2.75
C VAL A 47 -9.98 2.23 3.95
N LYS A 48 -8.98 1.63 4.63
CA LYS A 48 -9.18 0.92 5.91
C LYS A 48 -9.76 1.84 6.97
N THR A 49 -9.20 3.04 7.11
CA THR A 49 -9.66 4.05 8.07
C THR A 49 -11.12 4.44 7.79
N LEU A 50 -11.47 4.73 6.53
CA LEU A 50 -12.84 5.05 6.14
C LEU A 50 -13.81 3.89 6.38
N ALA A 51 -13.41 2.65 6.10
CA ALA A 51 -14.22 1.47 6.36
C ALA A 51 -14.47 1.27 7.87
N PHE A 52 -13.46 1.53 8.69
CA PHE A 52 -13.56 1.49 10.15
C PHE A 52 -14.50 2.59 10.68
N GLU A 53 -14.29 3.85 10.28
CA GLU A 53 -15.14 4.99 10.66
C GLU A 53 -16.60 4.77 10.24
N THR A 54 -16.81 4.24 9.03
CA THR A 54 -18.15 3.88 8.54
C THR A 54 -18.78 2.78 9.38
N SER A 55 -18.00 1.76 9.77
CA SER A 55 -18.48 0.68 10.64
C SER A 55 -18.85 1.19 12.02
N MET A 56 -18.06 2.11 12.60
CA MET A 56 -18.38 2.77 13.87
C MET A 56 -19.67 3.59 13.77
N SER A 57 -19.78 4.44 12.74
CA SER A 57 -20.99 5.24 12.52
C SER A 57 -22.24 4.39 12.29
N LEU A 58 -22.11 3.23 11.64
CA LEU A 58 -23.19 2.26 11.49
C LEU A 58 -23.54 1.58 12.81
N SER A 59 -22.56 1.31 13.67
CA SER A 59 -22.78 0.69 14.98
C SER A 59 -23.41 1.63 16.00
N GLU A 60 -23.24 2.94 15.82
CA GLU A 60 -23.88 3.98 16.63
C GLU A 60 -25.35 4.24 16.22
N GLY A 61 -25.77 3.76 15.04
CA GLY A 61 -27.16 3.74 14.60
C GLY A 61 -27.85 2.39 14.90
N ASP A 62 -29.19 2.39 14.97
CA ASP A 62 -29.99 1.16 15.03
C ASP A 62 -29.62 0.18 13.89
N VAL A 63 -29.94 -1.11 14.10
CA VAL A 63 -29.74 -2.28 13.22
C VAL A 63 -29.04 -1.98 11.88
N VAL A 64 -27.76 -2.35 11.80
CA VAL A 64 -26.96 -2.26 10.57
C VAL A 64 -27.65 -3.00 9.42
N GLU A 65 -27.97 -2.30 8.33
CA GLU A 65 -28.58 -2.91 7.16
C GLU A 65 -27.64 -3.97 6.52
N PRO A 66 -28.13 -5.17 6.15
CA PRO A 66 -27.30 -6.22 5.53
C PRO A 66 -26.53 -5.77 4.28
N LYS A 67 -27.07 -4.80 3.53
CA LYS A 67 -26.41 -4.23 2.35
C LYS A 67 -25.13 -3.46 2.72
N ALA A 68 -25.18 -2.68 3.79
CA ALA A 68 -24.01 -1.94 4.28
C ALA A 68 -22.91 -2.90 4.74
N LEU A 69 -23.28 -3.98 5.44
CA LEU A 69 -22.34 -5.04 5.83
C LEU A 69 -21.69 -5.72 4.61
N GLY A 70 -22.48 -6.05 3.58
CA GLY A 70 -21.96 -6.64 2.34
C GLY A 70 -21.00 -5.71 1.58
N GLN A 71 -21.26 -4.40 1.60
CA GLN A 71 -20.36 -3.41 0.98
C GLN A 71 -19.03 -3.30 1.74
N LEU A 72 -19.06 -3.31 3.08
CA LEU A 72 -17.85 -3.30 3.89
C LEU A 72 -17.01 -4.55 3.68
N ALA A 73 -17.64 -5.74 3.63
CA ALA A 73 -16.96 -6.99 3.33
C ALA A 73 -16.27 -6.97 1.95
N LEU A 74 -16.94 -6.40 0.93
CA LEU A 74 -16.37 -6.25 -0.41
C LEU A 74 -15.17 -5.29 -0.42
N VAL A 75 -15.25 -4.19 0.32
CA VAL A 75 -14.13 -3.25 0.46
C VAL A 75 -12.95 -3.93 1.14
N ALA A 76 -13.17 -4.62 2.26
CA ALA A 76 -12.12 -5.36 2.97
C ALA A 76 -11.43 -6.39 2.05
N HIS A 77 -12.20 -7.18 1.31
CA HIS A 77 -11.67 -8.17 0.38
C HIS A 77 -10.81 -7.54 -0.75
N ARG A 78 -11.25 -6.40 -1.28
CA ARG A 78 -10.49 -5.67 -2.31
C ARG A 78 -9.18 -5.10 -1.77
N LEU A 79 -9.17 -4.63 -0.53
CA LEU A 79 -7.97 -4.15 0.13
C LEU A 79 -6.95 -5.26 0.34
N GLU A 80 -7.40 -6.41 0.84
CA GLU A 80 -6.54 -7.59 1.01
C GLU A 80 -5.97 -8.06 -0.33
N SER A 81 -6.81 -8.15 -1.36
CA SER A 81 -6.38 -8.55 -2.71
C SER A 81 -5.32 -7.60 -3.27
N ALA A 82 -5.52 -6.29 -3.11
CA ALA A 82 -4.58 -5.28 -3.57
C ALA A 82 -3.25 -5.34 -2.80
N ALA A 83 -3.29 -5.55 -1.49
CA ALA A 83 -2.09 -5.76 -0.68
C ALA A 83 -1.32 -7.01 -1.12
N MET A 84 -2.01 -8.12 -1.39
CA MET A 84 -1.40 -9.36 -1.89
C MET A 84 -0.71 -9.17 -3.24
N VAL A 85 -1.35 -8.48 -4.18
CA VAL A 85 -0.74 -8.15 -5.48
C VAL A 85 0.49 -7.27 -5.29
N SER A 86 0.44 -6.28 -4.40
CA SER A 86 1.57 -5.41 -4.10
C SER A 86 2.75 -6.20 -3.51
N HIS A 87 2.51 -7.06 -2.52
CA HIS A 87 3.54 -7.91 -1.93
C HIS A 87 4.14 -8.89 -2.92
N LYS A 88 3.32 -9.49 -3.79
CA LYS A 88 3.81 -10.38 -4.86
C LYS A 88 4.75 -9.64 -5.80
N ARG A 89 4.35 -8.44 -6.25
CA ARG A 89 5.17 -7.60 -7.13
C ARG A 89 6.49 -7.18 -6.46
N GLU A 90 6.46 -6.77 -5.19
CA GLU A 90 7.66 -6.41 -4.43
C GLU A 90 8.63 -7.59 -4.32
N LYS A 91 8.11 -8.79 -4.03
CA LYS A 91 8.90 -10.02 -4.01
C LYS A 91 9.51 -10.35 -5.38
N GLU A 92 8.73 -10.24 -6.46
CA GLU A 92 9.22 -10.47 -7.82
C GLU A 92 10.35 -9.49 -8.21
N ILE A 93 10.22 -8.21 -7.86
CA ILE A 93 11.26 -7.20 -8.08
C ILE A 93 12.53 -7.55 -7.31
N LEU A 94 12.41 -7.92 -6.03
CA LEU A 94 13.56 -8.30 -5.21
C LEU A 94 14.25 -9.57 -5.72
N GLN A 95 13.48 -10.57 -6.15
CA GLN A 95 14.01 -11.80 -6.72
C GLN A 95 14.76 -11.53 -8.03
N GLU A 96 14.20 -10.71 -8.90
CA GLU A 96 14.83 -10.34 -10.17
C GLU A 96 16.10 -9.53 -9.94
N PHE A 97 16.07 -8.58 -9.01
CA PHE A 97 17.26 -7.82 -8.61
C PHE A 97 18.36 -8.72 -8.05
N ALA A 98 18.01 -9.66 -7.16
CA ALA A 98 18.96 -10.63 -6.61
C ALA A 98 19.55 -11.53 -7.70
N ARG A 99 18.72 -11.97 -8.66
CA ARG A 99 19.17 -12.76 -9.83
C ARG A 99 20.18 -11.97 -10.67
N GLU A 100 19.87 -10.74 -11.04
CA GLU A 100 20.79 -9.90 -11.81
C GLU A 100 22.09 -9.60 -11.06
N ALA A 101 21.99 -9.32 -9.75
CA ALA A 101 23.16 -9.07 -8.91
C ALA A 101 24.06 -10.31 -8.81
N ALA A 102 23.46 -11.49 -8.65
CA ALA A 102 24.17 -12.75 -8.57
C ALA A 102 24.87 -13.10 -9.89
N GLU A 103 24.21 -12.91 -11.04
CA GLU A 103 24.80 -13.10 -12.37
C GLU A 103 25.99 -12.16 -12.61
N LYS A 104 25.85 -10.87 -12.27
CA LYS A 104 26.94 -9.89 -12.39
C LYS A 104 28.12 -10.25 -11.48
N ALA A 105 27.84 -10.68 -10.24
CA ALA A 105 28.86 -11.08 -9.29
C ALA A 105 29.65 -12.31 -9.76
N GLU A 106 28.97 -13.33 -10.32
CA GLU A 106 29.61 -14.52 -10.88
C GLU A 106 30.57 -14.16 -12.04
N ILE A 107 30.14 -13.28 -12.94
CA ILE A 107 30.98 -12.79 -14.06
C ILE A 107 32.21 -12.06 -13.53
N ILE A 108 32.05 -11.17 -12.54
CA ILE A 108 33.15 -10.42 -11.94
C ILE A 108 34.12 -11.36 -11.22
N ALA A 109 33.61 -12.30 -10.42
CA ALA A 109 34.40 -13.28 -9.69
C ALA A 109 35.25 -14.14 -10.65
N THR A 110 34.63 -14.66 -11.72
CA THR A 110 35.33 -15.44 -12.74
C THR A 110 36.41 -14.60 -13.44
N LYS A 111 36.11 -13.35 -13.80
CA LYS A 111 37.09 -12.41 -14.37
C LYS A 111 38.25 -12.09 -13.42
N ALA A 112 38.00 -12.11 -12.11
CA ALA A 112 39.02 -11.92 -11.07
C ALA A 112 39.85 -13.19 -10.80
N GLY A 113 39.60 -14.29 -11.52
CA GLY A 113 40.38 -15.52 -11.43
C GLY A 113 39.85 -16.54 -10.41
N LEU A 114 38.65 -16.33 -9.85
CA LEU A 114 38.01 -17.37 -9.04
C LEU A 114 37.61 -18.55 -9.92
N SER A 115 37.65 -19.76 -9.34
CA SER A 115 37.09 -20.95 -9.98
C SER A 115 35.58 -20.79 -10.20
N SER A 116 35.05 -21.44 -11.22
CA SER A 116 33.61 -21.49 -11.49
C SER A 116 32.80 -21.98 -10.29
N GLU A 117 33.34 -22.93 -9.54
CA GLU A 117 32.73 -23.44 -8.30
C GLU A 117 32.64 -22.37 -7.22
N SER A 118 33.70 -21.58 -7.02
CA SER A 118 33.71 -20.48 -6.04
C SER A 118 32.76 -19.35 -6.45
N ALA A 119 32.70 -19.03 -7.75
CA ALA A 119 31.76 -18.04 -8.29
C ALA A 119 30.29 -18.49 -8.14
N ALA A 120 30.01 -19.80 -8.33
CA ALA A 120 28.69 -20.38 -8.11
C ALA A 120 28.26 -20.36 -6.64
N VAL A 121 29.19 -20.48 -5.69
CA VAL A 121 28.90 -20.28 -4.25
C VAL A 121 28.45 -18.84 -4.00
N ILE A 122 29.19 -17.84 -4.47
CA ILE A 122 28.82 -16.41 -4.32
C ILE A 122 27.43 -16.13 -4.91
N ARG A 123 27.13 -16.70 -6.07
CA ARG A 123 25.81 -16.58 -6.71
C ARG A 123 24.68 -17.11 -5.80
N ARG A 124 24.87 -18.29 -5.19
CA ARG A 124 23.87 -18.91 -4.30
C ARG A 124 23.66 -18.12 -3.02
N GLU A 125 24.73 -17.58 -2.45
CA GLU A 125 24.69 -16.70 -1.27
C GLU A 125 23.88 -15.43 -1.55
N ILE A 126 24.15 -14.74 -2.66
CA ILE A 126 23.43 -13.51 -3.07
C ILE A 126 21.94 -13.79 -3.29
N MET A 127 21.61 -14.94 -3.88
CA MET A 127 20.22 -15.33 -4.11
C MET A 127 19.51 -15.83 -2.83
N GLY A 128 20.21 -15.93 -1.68
CA GLY A 128 19.62 -16.40 -0.42
C GLY A 128 19.17 -17.87 -0.47
N ILE A 129 19.71 -18.65 -1.41
CA ILE A 129 19.44 -20.10 -1.56
C ILE A 129 20.49 -20.93 -0.80
N ALA A 130 21.44 -20.26 -0.16
CA ALA A 130 22.48 -20.88 0.64
C ALA A 130 22.01 -21.04 2.09
N SER A 131 21.30 -22.14 2.34
CA SER A 131 21.28 -22.98 3.56
C SER A 131 20.44 -24.20 3.25
#